data_AF-A0AAU8PBE6-F1
#
_entry.id   AF-A0AAU8PBE6-F1
#
_cell.length_a   1.000
_cell.length_b   1.000
_cell.length_c   1.000
_cell.angle_alpha   90.00
_cell.angle_beta   90.00
_cell.angle_gamma   90.00
#
_symmetry.space_group_name_H-M   'P 1'
#
loop_
_entity.id
_entity.type
_entity.pdbx_description
1 polymer ?
#
loop_
_entity_poly.entity_id
_entity_poly.type
_entity_poly.pdbx_seq_one_letter_code
_entity_poly.pdbx_strand_id
1 'polypeptide(L)'
;MSGKCRIWKYTATDRDLDAPSNLEKLLEAWKELYEVYKSNSADRRRWITFGCGGGVDDSKNNPGLDRTDDIKKGTYQVLKYGVSYKEKCVKRILYTALITNFYPLRTLARYFDDINDVLWTKEKYEIKNQPLPPGVRVFYRNGVFNLYDAVIGLTGAWFNEDKLRRIFGFNFLKEKLLQ
;
A
#
# COMPACT_ATOMS: atom_id res chain seq x y z
N MET A 1 -11.93 28.99 9.64
CA MET A 1 -12.86 27.83 9.60
C MET A 1 -12.11 26.58 10.05
N SER A 2 -12.22 26.20 11.33
CA SER A 2 -11.65 24.95 11.86
C SER A 2 -12.61 23.79 11.57
N GLY A 3 -12.48 23.19 10.38
CA GLY A 3 -13.17 21.95 10.07
C GLY A 3 -12.64 20.84 10.97
N LYS A 4 -13.33 20.52 12.06
CA LYS A 4 -13.08 19.30 12.83
C LYS A 4 -13.21 18.12 11.85
N CYS A 5 -12.08 17.49 11.53
CA CYS A 5 -12.05 16.23 10.80
C CYS A 5 -12.80 15.21 11.67
N ARG A 6 -14.07 14.96 11.35
CA ARG A 6 -14.82 13.85 11.95
C ARG A 6 -14.19 12.59 11.38
N ILE A 7 -13.39 11.91 12.18
CA ILE A 7 -13.02 10.53 11.92
C ILE A 7 -14.35 9.77 11.80
N TRP A 8 -14.64 9.23 10.62
CA TRP A 8 -15.77 8.34 10.42
C TRP A 8 -15.54 7.12 11.31
N LYS A 9 -16.20 7.07 12.46
CA LYS A 9 -16.22 5.88 13.31
C LYS A 9 -17.19 4.88 12.71
N TYR A 10 -16.71 3.71 12.35
CA TYR A 10 -17.56 2.55 12.08
C TYR A 10 -18.03 2.02 13.44
N THR A 11 -18.94 2.73 14.09
CA THR A 11 -19.33 2.50 15.50
C THR A 11 -19.93 1.12 15.78
N ALA A 12 -20.36 0.39 14.74
CA ALA A 12 -20.78 -1.01 14.86
C ALA A 12 -19.57 -1.95 14.92
N THR A 13 -18.66 -1.84 13.96
CA THR A 13 -17.42 -2.63 13.89
C THR A 13 -16.50 -2.37 15.08
N ASP A 14 -16.40 -1.11 15.53
CA ASP A 14 -15.60 -0.75 16.70
C ASP A 14 -16.11 -1.49 17.95
N ARG A 15 -17.44 -1.48 18.20
CA ARG A 15 -18.05 -2.16 19.35
C ARG A 15 -17.91 -3.67 19.30
N ASP A 16 -17.99 -4.26 18.11
CA ASP A 16 -17.85 -5.70 17.96
C ASP A 16 -16.40 -6.16 18.12
N LEU A 17 -15.42 -5.35 17.71
CA LEU A 17 -13.99 -5.65 17.85
C LEU A 17 -13.40 -5.24 19.21
N ASP A 18 -14.11 -4.42 19.99
CA ASP A 18 -13.73 -4.09 21.38
C ASP A 18 -13.76 -5.33 22.29
N ALA A 19 -14.51 -6.37 21.92
CA ALA A 19 -14.50 -7.66 22.61
C ALA A 19 -13.30 -8.51 22.13
N PRO A 20 -12.34 -8.88 23.02
CA PRO A 20 -11.15 -9.64 22.63
C PRO A 20 -11.46 -10.95 21.90
N SER A 21 -12.54 -11.63 22.29
CA SER A 21 -12.98 -12.89 21.68
C SER A 21 -13.48 -12.75 20.25
N ASN A 22 -13.99 -11.57 19.87
CA ASN A 22 -14.42 -11.30 18.49
C ASN A 22 -13.22 -10.93 17.62
N LEU A 23 -12.27 -10.18 18.16
CA LEU A 23 -11.01 -9.89 17.48
C LEU A 23 -10.23 -11.19 17.21
N GLU A 24 -10.15 -12.09 18.20
CA GLU A 24 -9.51 -13.40 18.05
C GLU A 24 -10.14 -14.21 16.92
N LYS A 25 -11.48 -14.35 16.92
CA LYS A 25 -12.21 -15.03 15.82
C LYS A 25 -11.95 -14.41 14.46
N LEU A 26 -11.88 -13.08 14.37
CA LEU A 26 -11.58 -12.39 13.13
C LEU A 26 -10.16 -12.71 12.65
N LEU A 27 -9.18 -12.69 13.55
CA LEU A 27 -7.78 -13.00 13.23
C LEU A 27 -7.61 -14.46 12.82
N GLU A 28 -8.28 -15.40 13.50
CA GLU A 28 -8.30 -16.81 13.14
C GLU A 28 -8.91 -17.02 11.76
N ALA A 29 -10.09 -16.45 11.50
CA ALA A 29 -10.73 -16.53 10.19
C ALA A 29 -9.85 -15.93 9.08
N TRP A 30 -9.23 -14.78 9.34
CA TRP A 30 -8.30 -14.17 8.39
C TRP A 30 -7.06 -15.05 8.14
N LYS A 31 -6.49 -15.66 9.19
CA LYS A 31 -5.35 -16.57 9.08
C LYS A 31 -5.68 -17.80 8.24
N GLU A 32 -6.87 -18.39 8.43
CA GLU A 32 -7.33 -19.49 7.59
C GLU A 32 -7.41 -19.09 6.12
N LEU A 33 -7.99 -17.93 5.82
CA LEU A 33 -8.08 -17.40 4.46
C LEU A 33 -6.68 -17.12 3.86
N TYR A 34 -5.74 -16.64 4.67
CA TYR A 34 -4.37 -16.44 4.25
C TYR A 34 -3.69 -17.76 3.86
N GLU A 35 -3.84 -18.83 4.63
CA GLU A 35 -3.27 -20.14 4.31
C GLU A 35 -3.90 -20.76 3.05
N VAL A 36 -5.21 -20.58 2.85
CA VAL A 36 -5.88 -20.96 1.59
C VAL A 36 -5.30 -20.20 0.40
N TYR A 37 -5.12 -18.89 0.55
CA TYR A 37 -4.49 -18.07 -0.49
C TYR A 37 -3.03 -18.48 -0.75
N LYS A 38 -2.23 -18.73 0.29
CA LYS A 38 -0.84 -19.16 0.17
C LYS A 38 -0.70 -20.52 -0.52
N SER A 39 -1.56 -21.48 -0.18
CA SER A 39 -1.50 -22.86 -0.70
C SER A 39 -1.89 -23.00 -2.18
N ASN A 40 -2.56 -21.98 -2.77
CA ASN A 40 -3.14 -22.08 -4.11
C ASN A 40 -4.06 -23.29 -4.33
N SER A 41 -4.71 -23.74 -3.26
CA SER A 41 -5.56 -24.93 -3.29
C SER A 41 -6.87 -24.70 -4.04
N ALA A 42 -7.51 -25.79 -4.47
CA ALA A 42 -8.87 -25.78 -5.01
C ALA A 42 -9.95 -25.57 -3.92
N ASP A 43 -9.56 -25.13 -2.72
CA ASP A 43 -10.45 -24.89 -1.60
C ASP A 43 -11.47 -23.80 -1.96
N ARG A 44 -12.75 -24.07 -1.68
CA ARG A 44 -13.85 -23.14 -1.97
C ARG A 44 -13.75 -21.84 -1.16
N ARG A 45 -13.10 -21.85 0.00
CA ARG A 45 -12.85 -20.64 0.80
C ARG A 45 -12.03 -19.60 0.05
N ARG A 46 -11.28 -19.99 -1.00
CA ARG A 46 -10.57 -19.04 -1.87
C ARG A 46 -11.51 -17.96 -2.42
N TRP A 47 -12.76 -18.30 -2.73
CA TRP A 47 -13.75 -17.36 -3.28
C TRP A 47 -14.11 -16.20 -2.34
N ILE A 48 -13.79 -16.29 -1.05
CA ILE A 48 -13.95 -15.19 -0.10
C ILE A 48 -12.87 -14.10 -0.32
N THR A 49 -11.70 -14.51 -0.83
CA THR A 49 -10.55 -13.62 -1.04
C THR A 49 -10.40 -13.19 -2.50
N PHE A 50 -10.90 -13.99 -3.44
CA PHE A 50 -10.79 -13.78 -4.89
C PHE A 50 -11.98 -12.96 -5.40
N GLY A 51 -11.78 -12.19 -6.48
CA GLY A 51 -12.88 -11.46 -7.13
C GLY A 51 -13.92 -12.41 -7.76
N CYS A 52 -15.17 -11.94 -7.90
CA CYS A 52 -16.21 -12.71 -8.60
C CYS A 52 -15.90 -12.79 -10.12
N GLY A 53 -15.69 -13.99 -10.66
CA GLY A 53 -15.79 -14.20 -12.12
C GLY A 53 -15.02 -15.38 -12.74
N GLY A 54 -15.75 -16.46 -13.06
CA GLY A 54 -15.48 -17.29 -14.25
C GLY A 54 -14.34 -18.32 -14.20
N GLY A 55 -14.52 -19.40 -14.97
CA GLY A 55 -13.60 -20.55 -15.05
C GLY A 55 -12.37 -20.38 -15.93
N VAL A 56 -12.13 -19.22 -16.55
CA VAL A 56 -10.99 -18.99 -17.45
C VAL A 56 -10.58 -17.51 -17.39
N ASP A 57 -9.45 -17.20 -16.72
CA ASP A 57 -8.41 -16.19 -17.05
C ASP A 57 -7.53 -15.83 -15.82
N ASP A 58 -6.22 -16.07 -15.94
CA ASP A 58 -5.19 -16.38 -14.93
C ASP A 58 -4.49 -15.14 -14.31
N SER A 59 -5.24 -14.13 -13.86
CA SER A 59 -4.71 -13.10 -12.93
C SER A 59 -5.77 -12.12 -12.44
N LYS A 60 -6.94 -12.08 -13.11
CA LYS A 60 -8.06 -11.18 -12.79
C LYS A 60 -8.80 -11.57 -11.51
N ASN A 61 -8.70 -12.84 -11.14
CA ASN A 61 -9.38 -13.37 -9.96
C ASN A 61 -8.51 -13.31 -8.71
N ASN A 62 -7.21 -13.02 -8.84
CA ASN A 62 -6.31 -12.96 -7.69
C ASN A 62 -6.77 -11.91 -6.65
N PRO A 63 -6.45 -12.12 -5.36
CA PRO A 63 -6.82 -11.18 -4.30
C PRO A 63 -5.91 -9.95 -4.29
N GLY A 64 -6.52 -8.78 -4.01
CA GLY A 64 -5.81 -7.54 -3.67
C GLY A 64 -4.71 -7.19 -4.67
N LEU A 65 -3.50 -6.90 -4.16
CA LEU A 65 -2.38 -6.51 -5.03
C LEU A 65 -1.85 -7.65 -5.91
N ASP A 66 -2.18 -8.92 -5.66
CA ASP A 66 -1.80 -10.00 -6.59
C ASP A 66 -2.63 -9.97 -7.88
N ARG A 67 -3.67 -9.12 -7.95
CA ARG A 67 -4.37 -8.76 -9.18
C ARG A 67 -3.69 -7.59 -9.86
N THR A 68 -3.22 -7.83 -11.08
CA THR A 68 -2.47 -6.84 -11.86
C THR A 68 -3.24 -5.54 -12.12
N ASP A 69 -4.56 -5.62 -12.28
CA ASP A 69 -5.44 -4.45 -12.46
C ASP A 69 -5.48 -3.55 -11.21
N ASP A 70 -5.45 -4.13 -10.01
CA ASP A 70 -5.50 -3.38 -8.76
C ASP A 70 -4.19 -2.65 -8.48
N ILE A 71 -3.04 -3.27 -8.75
CA ILE A 71 -1.74 -2.57 -8.71
C ILE A 71 -1.77 -1.41 -9.70
N LYS A 72 -2.12 -1.64 -10.98
CA LYS A 72 -2.14 -0.58 -12.01
C LYS A 72 -3.02 0.60 -11.62
N LYS A 73 -4.24 0.33 -11.15
CA LYS A 73 -5.18 1.35 -10.66
C LYS A 73 -4.63 2.07 -9.44
N GLY A 74 -4.09 1.33 -8.48
CA GLY A 74 -3.45 1.88 -7.29
C GLY A 74 -2.29 2.81 -7.62
N THR A 75 -1.37 2.37 -8.48
CA THR A 75 -0.23 3.17 -8.96
C THR A 75 -0.68 4.48 -9.59
N TYR A 76 -1.68 4.42 -10.49
CA TYR A 76 -2.21 5.63 -11.10
C TYR A 76 -2.82 6.59 -10.06
N GLN A 77 -3.59 6.07 -9.11
CA GLN A 77 -4.19 6.91 -8.05
C GLN A 77 -3.12 7.55 -7.16
N VAL A 78 -2.08 6.80 -6.81
CA VAL A 78 -0.93 7.30 -6.04
C VAL A 78 -0.21 8.41 -6.80
N LEU A 79 0.11 8.19 -8.08
CA LEU A 79 0.76 9.21 -8.92
C LEU A 79 -0.13 10.45 -9.11
N LYS A 80 -1.43 10.26 -9.39
CA LYS A 80 -2.40 11.34 -9.55
C LYS A 80 -2.54 12.17 -8.27
N TYR A 81 -2.60 11.51 -7.11
CA TYR A 81 -2.62 12.18 -5.82
C TYR A 81 -1.30 12.95 -5.57
N GLY A 82 -0.17 12.31 -5.89
CA GLY A 82 1.16 12.89 -5.84
C GLY A 82 1.25 14.22 -6.58
N VAL A 83 0.85 14.21 -7.85
CA VAL A 83 0.83 15.40 -8.73
C VAL A 83 -0.22 16.44 -8.28
N SER A 84 -1.40 16.00 -7.85
CA SER A 84 -2.50 16.91 -7.55
C SER A 84 -2.32 17.63 -6.22
N TYR A 85 -1.73 16.96 -5.22
CA TYR A 85 -1.69 17.42 -3.82
C TYR A 85 -0.28 17.41 -3.22
N LYS A 86 0.43 16.27 -3.26
CA LYS A 86 1.73 16.11 -2.57
C LYS A 86 2.77 17.09 -3.08
N GLU A 87 2.88 17.23 -4.40
CA GLU A 87 3.80 18.16 -5.07
C GLU A 87 3.55 19.63 -4.67
N LYS A 88 2.29 19.99 -4.42
CA LYS A 88 1.87 21.35 -4.04
C LYS A 88 1.95 21.58 -2.53
N CYS A 89 2.24 20.54 -1.75
CA CYS A 89 2.32 20.62 -0.29
C CYS A 89 3.70 21.11 0.14
N VAL A 90 3.84 22.42 0.35
CA VAL A 90 5.09 23.04 0.84
C VAL A 90 5.58 22.39 2.14
N LYS A 91 4.65 22.02 3.04
CA LYS A 91 4.97 21.39 4.32
C LYS A 91 5.39 19.91 4.23
N ARG A 92 5.20 19.27 3.06
CA ARG A 92 5.50 17.83 2.83
C ARG A 92 4.92 16.88 3.88
N ILE A 93 3.68 17.13 4.31
CA ILE A 93 2.97 16.31 5.29
C ILE A 93 1.99 15.31 4.67
N LEU A 94 1.87 15.30 3.33
CA LEU A 94 1.00 14.40 2.60
C LEU A 94 1.80 13.19 2.12
N TYR A 95 1.28 12.01 2.40
CA TYR A 95 1.87 10.73 2.02
C TYR A 95 0.87 9.86 1.29
N THR A 96 1.36 9.00 0.42
CA THR A 96 0.58 8.05 -0.37
C THR A 96 1.01 6.62 -0.05
N ALA A 97 0.06 5.79 0.34
CA ALA A 97 0.29 4.37 0.58
C ALA A 97 -0.72 3.52 -0.19
N LEU A 98 -0.27 2.37 -0.71
CA LEU A 98 -1.15 1.29 -1.11
C LEU A 98 -1.41 0.39 0.09
N ILE A 99 -2.67 0.11 0.40
CA ILE A 99 -3.07 -0.72 1.53
C ILE A 99 -3.84 -1.93 1.00
N THR A 100 -3.47 -3.13 1.46
CA THR A 100 -4.10 -4.39 1.05
C THR A 100 -4.24 -5.35 2.23
N ASN A 101 -5.27 -6.20 2.20
CA ASN A 101 -5.41 -7.24 3.22
C ASN A 101 -4.39 -8.37 3.04
N PHE A 102 -4.05 -8.69 1.79
CA PHE A 102 -3.02 -9.67 1.46
C PHE A 102 -1.90 -8.98 0.71
N TYR A 103 -0.68 -9.04 1.26
CA TYR A 103 0.50 -8.64 0.52
C TYR A 103 0.65 -9.59 -0.68
N PRO A 104 1.01 -9.11 -1.88
CA PRO A 104 1.08 -9.98 -3.05
C PRO A 104 2.15 -11.04 -2.77
N LEU A 105 1.78 -12.32 -2.79
CA LEU A 105 2.73 -13.41 -2.50
C LEU A 105 3.35 -13.96 -3.78
N ARG A 106 2.57 -14.02 -4.86
CA ARG A 106 2.97 -14.73 -6.09
C ARG A 106 3.51 -13.79 -7.14
N THR A 107 3.02 -12.56 -7.13
CA THR A 107 3.35 -11.59 -8.17
C THR A 107 4.28 -10.48 -7.68
N LEU A 108 4.66 -10.52 -6.40
CA LEU A 108 5.57 -9.55 -5.77
C LEU A 108 6.85 -9.35 -6.57
N ALA A 109 7.59 -10.43 -6.79
CA ALA A 109 8.86 -10.38 -7.51
C ALA A 109 8.70 -9.92 -8.96
N ARG A 110 7.53 -10.16 -9.55
CA ARG A 110 7.27 -9.85 -10.96
C ARG A 110 6.81 -8.41 -11.20
N TYR A 111 6.04 -7.84 -10.28
CA TYR A 111 5.40 -6.55 -10.50
C TYR A 111 5.78 -5.50 -9.47
N PHE A 112 6.18 -5.90 -8.26
CA PHE A 112 6.44 -4.96 -7.18
C PHE A 112 7.92 -4.65 -7.02
N ASP A 113 8.80 -5.65 -7.09
CA ASP A 113 10.23 -5.46 -6.84
C ASP A 113 10.87 -4.46 -7.82
N ASP A 114 10.43 -4.45 -9.07
CA ASP A 114 10.92 -3.51 -10.10
C ASP A 114 10.37 -2.07 -9.96
N ILE A 115 9.35 -1.85 -9.11
CA ILE A 115 8.66 -0.56 -9.01
C ILE A 115 8.63 0.04 -7.61
N ASN A 116 9.08 -0.71 -6.59
CA ASN A 116 8.91 -0.33 -5.20
C ASN A 116 9.79 0.86 -4.79
N ASP A 117 10.89 1.10 -5.49
CA ASP A 117 11.87 2.16 -5.25
C ASP A 117 11.85 3.25 -6.34
N VAL A 118 10.90 3.15 -7.29
CA VAL A 118 10.75 4.12 -8.37
C VAL A 118 10.52 5.52 -7.80
N LEU A 119 11.34 6.44 -8.25
CA LEU A 119 11.20 7.87 -8.01
C LEU A 119 10.58 8.54 -9.23
N TRP A 120 9.76 9.56 -8.99
CA TRP A 120 9.25 10.43 -10.04
C TRP A 120 9.58 11.89 -9.75
N THR A 121 9.74 12.67 -10.81
CA THR A 121 10.05 14.10 -10.80
C THR A 121 9.47 14.75 -12.06
N LYS A 122 9.65 16.06 -12.20
CA LYS A 122 9.28 16.84 -13.38
C LYS A 122 10.43 17.73 -13.80
N GLU A 123 10.52 18.03 -15.08
CA GLU A 123 11.61 18.82 -15.67
C GLU A 123 11.78 20.21 -15.02
N LYS A 124 10.71 20.82 -14.52
CA LYS A 124 10.78 22.10 -13.79
C LYS A 124 11.62 22.04 -12.50
N TYR A 125 11.92 20.85 -11.98
CA TYR A 125 12.77 20.63 -10.81
C TYR A 125 14.22 20.31 -11.17
N GLU A 126 14.54 20.21 -12.46
CA GLU A 126 15.89 19.98 -12.94
C GLU A 126 16.76 21.22 -12.69
N ILE A 127 17.96 20.98 -12.18
CA ILE A 127 19.00 22.00 -12.03
C ILE A 127 19.67 22.16 -13.39
N LYS A 128 19.35 23.25 -14.07
CA LYS A 128 19.95 23.61 -15.36
C LYS A 128 21.19 24.48 -15.14
N ASN A 129 22.10 24.48 -16.11
CA ASN A 129 23.32 25.32 -16.14
C ASN A 129 24.46 24.89 -15.20
N GLN A 130 24.56 23.60 -14.87
CA GLN A 130 25.77 23.03 -14.29
C GLN A 130 26.53 22.22 -15.35
N PRO A 131 27.87 22.28 -15.39
CA PRO A 131 28.66 21.38 -16.22
C PRO A 131 28.51 19.96 -15.66
N LEU A 132 27.73 19.12 -16.34
CA LEU A 132 27.46 17.74 -15.97
C LEU A 132 28.01 16.79 -17.03
N PRO A 133 28.41 15.56 -16.65
CA PRO A 133 28.76 14.53 -17.62
C PRO A 133 27.61 14.25 -18.61
N PRO A 134 27.91 13.80 -19.85
CA PRO A 134 26.88 13.43 -20.81
C PRO A 134 25.88 12.41 -20.24
N GLY A 135 24.59 12.66 -20.43
CA GLY A 135 23.51 11.78 -19.97
C GLY A 135 23.15 11.91 -18.49
N VAL A 136 23.85 12.75 -17.71
CA VAL A 136 23.53 12.99 -16.30
C VAL A 136 22.55 14.16 -16.17
N ARG A 137 21.50 13.94 -15.39
CA ARG A 137 20.51 14.96 -15.01
C ARG A 137 20.48 15.10 -13.50
N VAL A 138 20.41 16.33 -13.01
CA VAL A 138 20.40 16.63 -11.57
C VAL A 138 19.11 17.36 -11.23
N PHE A 139 18.47 16.97 -10.13
CA PHE A 139 17.21 17.54 -9.67
C PHE A 139 17.34 18.01 -8.24
N TYR A 140 16.59 19.05 -7.87
CA TYR A 140 16.46 19.40 -6.45
C TYR A 140 15.83 18.23 -5.69
N ARG A 141 16.40 17.87 -4.55
CA ARG A 141 15.89 16.77 -3.70
C ARG A 141 14.40 16.95 -3.33
N ASN A 142 13.94 18.19 -3.16
CA ASN A 142 12.54 18.50 -2.86
C ASN A 142 11.60 18.37 -4.08
N GLY A 143 12.14 18.25 -5.29
CA GLY A 143 11.40 17.99 -6.53
C GLY A 143 11.36 16.52 -6.93
N VAL A 144 12.01 15.63 -6.16
CA VAL A 144 11.99 14.19 -6.35
C VAL A 144 11.08 13.55 -5.30
N PHE A 145 10.26 12.60 -5.73
CA PHE A 145 9.23 11.98 -4.90
C PHE A 145 9.25 10.47 -5.09
N ASN A 146 9.04 9.72 -4.01
CA ASN A 146 8.76 8.30 -4.12
C ASN A 146 7.45 8.10 -4.88
N LEU A 147 7.40 7.09 -5.77
CA LEU A 147 6.15 6.60 -6.33
C LEU A 147 5.26 6.12 -5.20
N TYR A 148 5.73 5.18 -4.38
CA TYR A 148 5.05 4.75 -3.16
C TYR A 148 5.79 5.25 -1.92
N ASP A 149 5.13 5.95 -1.00
CA ASP A 149 5.75 6.22 0.32
C ASP A 149 5.70 4.96 1.20
N ALA A 150 4.64 4.16 1.05
CA ALA A 150 4.54 2.83 1.62
C ALA A 150 3.63 1.92 0.79
N VAL A 151 3.85 0.62 0.92
CA VAL A 151 2.88 -0.42 0.58
C VAL A 151 2.68 -1.27 1.82
N ILE A 152 1.46 -1.33 2.32
CA ILE A 152 1.14 -1.89 3.62
C ILE A 152 0.17 -3.05 3.40
N GLY A 153 0.57 -4.23 3.84
CA GLY A 153 -0.30 -5.39 3.96
C GLY A 153 -0.21 -6.00 5.35
N LEU A 154 -1.18 -6.86 5.69
CA LEU A 154 -1.15 -7.58 6.97
C LEU A 154 -0.01 -8.61 7.05
N THR A 155 0.48 -9.07 5.90
CA THR A 155 1.48 -10.15 5.78
C THR A 155 2.86 -9.64 5.39
N GLY A 156 3.00 -8.33 5.17
CA GLY A 156 4.22 -7.70 4.69
C GLY A 156 4.02 -6.21 4.45
N ALA A 157 5.08 -5.43 4.54
CA ALA A 157 5.04 -4.02 4.25
C ALA A 157 6.37 -3.51 3.70
N TRP A 158 6.29 -2.52 2.83
CA TRP A 158 7.42 -1.79 2.27
C TRP A 158 7.28 -0.31 2.61
N PHE A 159 8.38 0.35 2.99
CA PHE A 159 8.36 1.74 3.41
C PHE A 159 9.55 2.49 2.82
N ASN A 160 9.27 3.48 1.97
CA ASN A 160 10.24 4.47 1.52
C ASN A 160 10.21 5.75 2.38
N GLU A 161 9.27 5.83 3.32
CA GLU A 161 9.12 6.93 4.26
C GLU A 161 9.17 6.44 5.72
N ASP A 162 10.15 6.95 6.48
CA ASP A 162 10.39 6.55 7.87
C ASP A 162 9.22 6.88 8.80
N LYS A 163 8.52 7.99 8.54
CA LYS A 163 7.34 8.36 9.35
C LYS A 163 6.25 7.30 9.22
N LEU A 164 5.99 6.80 8.01
CA LEU A 164 5.02 5.74 7.80
C LEU A 164 5.48 4.42 8.41
N ARG A 165 6.77 4.10 8.29
CA ARG A 165 7.38 2.93 8.95
C ARG A 165 7.16 2.95 10.47
N ARG A 166 7.30 4.11 11.11
CA ARG A 166 7.07 4.26 12.56
C ARG A 166 5.60 4.09 12.96
N ILE A 167 4.66 4.52 12.12
CA ILE A 167 3.22 4.47 12.41
C ILE A 167 2.65 3.07 12.15
N PHE A 168 3.03 2.47 11.02
CA PHE A 168 2.41 1.24 10.50
C PHE A 168 3.32 0.01 10.53
N GLY A 169 4.59 0.16 10.94
CA GLY A 169 5.50 -0.97 11.06
C GLY A 169 5.03 -1.95 12.13
N PHE A 170 5.04 -3.24 11.80
CA PHE A 170 4.59 -4.30 12.71
C PHE A 170 5.35 -4.36 14.03
N ASN A 171 6.62 -3.93 14.06
CA ASN A 171 7.38 -3.84 15.31
C ASN A 171 6.70 -2.89 16.31
N PHE A 172 6.17 -1.76 15.83
CA PHE A 172 5.45 -0.80 16.67
C PHE A 172 4.07 -1.32 17.10
N LEU A 173 3.36 -2.02 16.20
CA LEU A 173 2.09 -2.67 16.51
C LEU A 173 2.26 -3.78 17.58
N LYS A 174 3.33 -4.58 17.47
CA LYS A 174 3.65 -5.63 18.45
C LYS A 174 3.95 -5.05 19.83
N GLU A 175 4.70 -3.96 19.91
CA GLU A 175 4.97 -3.26 21.18
C GLU A 175 3.71 -2.67 21.81
N LYS A 176 2.73 -2.26 21.00
CA LYS A 176 1.45 -1.71 21.46
C LYS A 176 0.39 -2.75 21.83
N LEU A 177 0.41 -3.91 21.19
CA LEU A 177 -0.53 -5.01 21.46
C LEU A 177 -0.09 -5.92 22.62
N LEU A 178 1.18 -5.86 23.02
CA LEU A 178 1.74 -6.61 24.16
C LEU A 178 1.89 -5.77 25.44
N GLN A 179 1.34 -4.55 25.44
CA GLN A 179 1.16 -3.69 26.62
C GLN A 179 -0.29 -3.74 27.08
#